data_AF-X6DMZ5-F1
#
_entry.id   AF-X6DMZ5-F1
#
_cell.length_a   1.000
_cell.length_b   1.000
_cell.length_c   1.000
_cell.angle_alpha   90.00
_cell.angle_beta   90.00
_cell.angle_gamma   90.00
#
_symmetry.space_group_name_H-M   'P 1'
#
loop_
_entity.id
_entity.type
_entity.pdbx_description
1 polymer ?
#
loop_
_entity_poly.entity_id
_entity_poly.type
_entity_poly.pdbx_seq_one_letter_code
_entity_poly.pdbx_strand_id
1 'polypeptide(L)' 'MATRIEVIEADGEWLVRIVEHDEERTYSFTLKSFALAFAEGQRIHAKPPTVVRLERNPSLLFAHARFTAVNDRF' A
#
# COMPACT_ATOMS: atom_id res chain seq x y z
N MET A 1 0.73 19.22 -0.06
CA MET A 1 1.34 18.01 0.51
C MET A 1 1.43 16.98 -0.61
N ALA A 2 2.53 16.24 -0.72
CA ALA A 2 2.71 15.29 -1.83
C ALA A 2 2.07 13.95 -1.49
N THR A 3 1.35 13.35 -2.42
CA THR A 3 0.82 12.00 -2.26
C THR A 3 1.98 11.00 -2.23
N ARG A 4 2.03 10.14 -1.23
CA ARG A 4 3.02 9.07 -1.13
C ARG A 4 2.33 7.72 -1.29
N ILE A 5 2.90 6.87 -2.13
CA ILE A 5 2.46 5.49 -2.32
C ILE A 5 3.63 4.58 -1.94
N GLU A 6 3.41 3.69 -0.98
CA GLU A 6 4.40 2.73 -0.51
C GLU A 6 3.90 1.31 -0.73
N VAL A 7 4.78 0.44 -1.22
CA VAL A 7 4.50 -1.00 -1.35
C VAL A 7 5.42 -1.75 -0.39
N ILE A 8 4.82 -2.61 0.42
CA ILE A 8 5.47 -3.27 1.56
C ILE A 8 5.18 -4.76 1.49
N GLU A 9 6.20 -5.59 1.65
CA GLU A 9 6.04 -7.04 1.81
C GLU A 9 6.04 -7.37 3.31
N ALA A 10 4.98 -8.04 3.79
CA ALA A 10 4.82 -8.43 5.19
C ALA A 10 4.10 -9.78 5.29
N ASP A 11 4.69 -10.75 6.01
CA ASP A 11 4.10 -12.05 6.31
C ASP A 11 3.55 -12.84 5.09
N GLY A 12 4.18 -12.69 3.93
CA GLY A 12 3.74 -13.33 2.67
C GLY A 12 2.64 -12.57 1.92
N GLU A 13 2.17 -11.45 2.47
CA GLU A 13 1.25 -10.52 1.85
C GLU A 13 1.98 -9.26 1.36
N TRP A 14 1.29 -8.54 0.47
CA TRP A 14 1.74 -7.27 -0.09
C TRP A 14 0.77 -6.18 0.32
N LEU A 15 1.28 -5.15 1.00
CA LEU A 15 0.52 -4.00 1.44
C LEU A 15 0.85 -2.80 0.55
N VAL A 16 -0.17 -2.06 0.13
CA VAL A 16 -0.02 -0.76 -0.51
C VAL A 16 -0.56 0.30 0.43
N ARG A 17 0.30 1.21 0.88
CA ARG A 17 -0.06 2.36 1.72
C ARG A 17 -0.09 3.63 0.90
N ILE A 18 -1.19 4.37 0.97
CA ILE A 18 -1.39 5.66 0.32
C ILE A 18 -1.55 6.71 1.42
N VAL A 19 -0.71 7.74 1.38
CA VAL A 19 -0.76 8.89 2.30
C VAL A 19 -1.05 10.15 1.49
N GLU A 20 -2.20 10.78 1.74
CA GLU A 20 -2.66 11.98 1.05
C GLU A 20 -3.40 12.91 2.02
N HIS A 21 -2.97 14.19 2.11
CA HIS A 21 -3.70 15.24 2.87
C HIS A 21 -4.21 14.78 4.26
N ASP A 22 -3.33 14.17 5.05
CA ASP A 22 -3.60 13.61 6.39
C ASP A 22 -4.49 12.35 6.44
N GLU A 23 -4.92 11.84 5.29
CA GLU A 23 -5.53 10.52 5.15
C GLU A 23 -4.48 9.45 4.85
N GLU A 24 -4.59 8.33 5.56
CA GLU A 24 -3.81 7.12 5.30
C GLU A 24 -4.77 5.98 4.94
N ARG A 25 -4.51 5.32 3.80
CA ARG A 25 -5.24 4.14 3.35
C ARG A 25 -4.26 3.00 3.11
N THR A 26 -4.57 1.82 3.64
CA THR A 26 -3.75 0.61 3.48
C THR A 26 -4.58 -0.49 2.83
N TYR A 27 -4.03 -1.11 1.78
CA TYR A 27 -4.66 -2.18 1.01
C TYR A 27 -3.77 -3.42 1.02
N SER A 28 -4.32 -4.60 1.32
CA SER A 28 -3.58 -5.86 1.30
C SER A 28 -3.87 -6.68 0.04
N PHE A 29 -2.86 -7.40 -0.42
CA PHE A 29 -2.90 -8.24 -1.62
C PHE A 29 -2.11 -9.51 -1.36
N THR A 30 -2.67 -10.66 -1.74
CA THR A 30 -1.95 -11.94 -1.72
C THR A 30 -0.89 -12.03 -2.82
N LEU A 31 -1.12 -11.38 -3.96
CA LEU A 31 -0.23 -11.43 -5.12
C LEU A 31 0.54 -10.12 -5.30
N LYS A 32 1.86 -10.23 -5.40
CA LYS A 32 2.78 -9.11 -5.68
C LYS A 32 2.38 -8.32 -6.92
N SER A 33 2.02 -9.02 -8.00
CA SER A 33 1.66 -8.40 -9.28
C SER A 33 0.45 -7.47 -9.15
N PHE A 34 -0.54 -7.85 -8.35
CA PHE A 34 -1.72 -7.02 -8.12
C PHE A 34 -1.42 -5.82 -7.22
N ALA A 35 -0.62 -5.99 -6.18
CA ALA A 35 -0.17 -4.86 -5.35
C ALA A 35 0.59 -3.82 -6.19
N LEU A 36 1.49 -4.27 -7.07
CA LEU A 36 2.25 -3.39 -7.95
C LEU A 36 1.35 -2.67 -8.96
N ALA A 37 0.48 -3.39 -9.66
CA ALA A 37 -0.45 -2.80 -10.63
C ALA A 37 -1.39 -1.79 -9.96
N PHE A 38 -1.86 -2.08 -8.74
CA PHE A 38 -2.66 -1.15 -7.97
C PHE A 38 -1.87 0.11 -7.60
N ALA A 39 -0.65 -0.03 -7.07
CA ALA A 39 0.20 1.11 -6.72
C ALA A 39 0.53 1.99 -7.95
N GLU A 40 0.77 1.38 -9.11
CA GLU A 40 0.95 2.08 -10.38
C GLU A 40 -0.32 2.82 -10.82
N GLY A 41 -1.49 2.20 -10.68
CA GLY A 41 -2.77 2.86 -10.93
C GLY A 41 -2.97 4.10 -10.05
N GLN A 42 -2.65 4.01 -8.75
CA GLN A 42 -2.73 5.14 -7.83
C GLN A 42 -1.73 6.25 -8.19
N ARG A 43 -0.56 5.88 -8.74
CA ARG A 43 0.45 6.83 -9.21
C ARG A 43 -0.06 7.71 -10.35
N ILE A 44 -0.91 7.19 -11.23
CA ILE A 44 -1.44 7.95 -12.37
C ILE A 44 -2.48 8.98 -11.92
N HIS A 45 -3.19 8.69 -10.82
CA HIS A 45 -4.27 9.53 -10.30
C HIS A 45 -3.81 10.60 -9.31
N ALA A 46 -2.66 10.41 -8.66
CA ALA A 46 -2.11 11.37 -7.71
C ALA A 46 -1.22 12.43 -8.40
N LYS A 47 -1.32 13.69 -7.99
CA LYS A 47 -0.35 14.74 -8.36
C LYS A 47 1.01 14.44 -7.69
N PRO A 48 2.13 14.87 -8.30
CA PRO A 48 3.34 14.05 -8.52
C PRO A 48 3.62 13.07 -7.36
N PRO A 49 3.25 11.80 -7.50
CA PRO A 49 3.40 10.83 -6.44
C PRO A 49 4.78 10.21 -6.53
N THR A 50 5.52 10.32 -5.43
CA THR A 50 6.80 9.61 -5.26
C THR A 50 6.47 8.20 -4.80
N VAL A 51 6.58 7.23 -5.71
CA VAL A 51 6.44 5.81 -5.35
C VAL A 51 7.72 5.37 -4.65
N VAL A 52 7.60 4.91 -3.40
CA VAL A 52 8.72 4.38 -2.61
C VAL A 52 8.48 2.89 -2.40
N ARG A 53 9.34 2.05 -2.98
CA ARG A 53 9.34 0.61 -2.74
C ARG A 53 10.21 0.32 -1.52
N LEU A 54 9.61 -0.19 -0.44
CA LEU A 54 10.36 -0.60 0.74
C LEU A 54 10.58 -2.11 0.65
N GLU A 55 11.78 -2.52 0.23
CA GLU A 55 12.16 -3.94 0.26
C GLU A 55 12.62 -4.29 1.67
N ARG A 56 11.84 -5.15 2.34
CA ARG A 56 12.01 -5.65 3.71
C ARG A 56 11.98 -4.58 4.80
N ASN A 57 10.87 -4.53 5.53
CA ASN A 57 10.78 -3.90 6.83
C ASN A 57 10.96 -4.96 7.93
N PRO A 58 12.14 -5.08 8.57
CA PRO A 58 12.25 -5.85 9.79
C PRO A 58 11.63 -5.00 10.92
N SER A 59 10.48 -5.47 11.42
CA SER A 59 9.97 -5.21 12.77
C SER A 59 8.99 -4.03 12.98
N LEU A 60 7.73 -4.40 13.32
CA LEU A 60 6.98 -3.89 14.49
C LEU A 60 6.41 -2.46 14.51
N LEU A 61 5.85 -1.93 13.41
CA LEU A 61 5.09 -0.65 13.47
C LEU A 61 3.61 -0.70 13.08
N PHE A 62 3.09 -1.83 12.60
CA PHE A 62 1.66 -1.96 12.28
C PHE A 62 0.84 -2.42 13.49
N ALA A 63 0.93 -1.69 14.60
CA ALA A 63 0.16 -2.02 15.81
C ALA A 63 -1.30 -1.51 15.79
N HIS A 64 -1.77 -0.78 14.77
CA HIS A 64 -3.12 -0.19 14.79
C HIS A 64 -3.90 -0.21 13.46
N ALA A 65 -3.45 -0.93 12.44
CA ALA A 65 -4.25 -1.03 11.22
C ALA A 65 -5.34 -2.09 11.41
N ARG A 66 -6.60 -1.65 11.53
CA ARG A 66 -7.75 -2.55 11.42
C ARG A 66 -7.87 -2.99 9.96
N PHE A 67 -7.31 -4.16 9.65
CA PHE A 67 -7.41 -4.77 8.34
C PHE A 67 -8.86 -5.19 8.08
N THR A 68 -9.48 -4.58 7.08
CA THR A 68 -10.72 -5.11 6.51
C THR A 68 -10.36 -5.65 5.14
N ALA A 69 -10.26 -6.97 5.02
CA ALA A 69 -10.09 -7.62 3.74
C ALA A 69 -11.39 -7.41 2.93
N VAL A 70 -11.38 -6.44 2.01
CA VAL A 70 -12.45 -6.26 1.03
C VAL A 70 -11.97 -6.92 -0.26
N ASN A 71 -11.91 -8.25 -0.28
CA ASN A 71 -11.86 -9.02 -1.53
C ASN A 71 -12.21 -10.48 -1.23
N ASP A 72 -13.50 -10.71 -1.00
CA ASP A 72 -14.11 -12.05 -0.95
C ASP A 72 -15.13 -12.26 -2.08
N ARG A 73 -15.06 -11.44 -3.13
CA ARG A 73 -15.86 -11.58 -4.35
C ARG A 73 -15.12 -10.89 -5.48
N PHE A 74 -14.46 -11.68 -6.33
CA PHE A 74 -14.56 -11.70 -7.79
C PHE A 74 -13.45 -12.60 -8.34
#